data_AF-A0A8T1GKV4-F1
#
_entry.id   AF-A0A8T1GKV4-F1
#
_cell.length_a   1.000
_cell.length_b   1.000
_cell.length_c   1.000
_cell.angle_alpha   90.00
_cell.angle_beta   90.00
_cell.angle_gamma   90.00
#
_symmetry.space_group_name_H-M   'P 1'
#
loop_
_entity.id
_entity.type
_entity.pdbx_description
1 polymer ?
#
loop_
_entity_poly.entity_id
_entity_poly.type
_entity_poly.pdbx_seq_one_letter_code
_entity_poly.pdbx_strand_id
1 'polypeptide(L)'
;MRTRSGRHSQVDQGTRPTETTETTATSATVGVETTVSVATATSSTTAIPVSSSSIVPPYVDDVSHPALVQWKRERLEYEDAIEARCATTGEDKSKALRSVKNSFNHQLLKTLCKFERGTTIEEVAEDIIVSELDKIIGNVMNDVILDVDAFSTLG
;
A
#
# COMPACT_ATOMS: atom_id res chain seq x y z
N MET A 1 -35.80 -27.50 52.76
CA MET A 1 -37.15 -26.92 52.56
C MET A 1 -37.36 -26.71 51.06
N ARG A 2 -38.48 -27.21 50.51
CA ARG A 2 -38.88 -27.16 49.09
C ARG A 2 -39.92 -26.06 48.89
N THR A 3 -39.89 -25.36 47.75
CA THR A 3 -41.05 -24.87 46.96
C THR A 3 -40.52 -24.44 45.58
N ARG A 4 -40.88 -25.09 44.45
CA ARG A 4 -42.14 -25.09 43.66
C ARG A 4 -42.26 -23.81 42.80
N SER A 5 -41.89 -23.84 41.52
CA SER A 5 -42.69 -24.24 40.33
C SER A 5 -43.53 -23.12 39.72
N GLY A 6 -43.39 -22.94 38.41
CA GLY A 6 -44.23 -22.04 37.59
C GLY A 6 -43.79 -21.98 36.13
N ARG A 7 -43.83 -23.11 35.43
CA ARG A 7 -43.77 -23.22 33.95
C ARG A 7 -45.19 -23.38 33.42
N HIS A 8 -45.56 -22.67 32.35
CA HIS A 8 -46.46 -23.13 31.27
C HIS A 8 -46.66 -21.97 30.28
N SER A 9 -46.83 -22.09 28.96
CA SER A 9 -46.65 -23.13 27.92
C SER A 9 -47.31 -22.55 26.66
N GLN A 10 -46.59 -22.52 25.53
CA GLN A 10 -46.96 -23.21 24.26
C GLN A 10 -47.98 -22.40 23.43
N VAL A 11 -48.10 -22.46 22.10
CA VAL A 11 -47.95 -23.49 21.06
C VAL A 11 -48.07 -22.73 19.70
N ASP A 12 -47.28 -22.98 18.64
CA ASP A 12 -47.49 -23.99 17.57
C ASP A 12 -48.35 -23.42 16.40
N GLN A 13 -48.19 -23.65 15.09
CA GLN A 13 -47.37 -24.51 14.24
C GLN A 13 -47.48 -23.99 12.78
N GLY A 14 -46.51 -24.21 11.89
CA GLY A 14 -46.52 -25.30 10.89
C GLY A 14 -46.25 -24.67 9.49
N THR A 15 -45.53 -25.24 8.51
CA THR A 15 -45.39 -26.65 8.12
C THR A 15 -44.17 -26.82 7.16
N ARG A 16 -43.47 -27.95 7.31
CA ARG A 16 -42.38 -28.56 6.47
C ARG A 16 -43.00 -29.70 5.62
N PRO A 17 -42.45 -30.24 4.50
CA PRO A 17 -41.34 -31.26 4.49
C PRO A 17 -40.35 -31.14 3.28
N THR A 18 -39.04 -31.46 3.37
CA THR A 18 -38.32 -32.74 3.01
C THR A 18 -38.57 -33.23 1.56
N GLU A 19 -37.59 -33.58 0.70
CA GLU A 19 -36.61 -34.67 0.81
C GLU A 19 -35.59 -34.72 -0.39
N THR A 20 -34.50 -35.44 -0.16
CA THR A 20 -33.30 -35.88 -0.93
C THR A 20 -33.50 -36.45 -2.35
N THR A 21 -32.54 -36.25 -3.29
CA THR A 21 -31.88 -37.33 -4.12
C THR A 21 -30.87 -36.81 -5.16
N GLU A 22 -29.79 -37.57 -5.31
CA GLU A 22 -28.71 -37.49 -6.29
C GLU A 22 -29.16 -37.89 -7.72
N THR A 23 -28.40 -37.56 -8.78
CA THR A 23 -27.92 -38.49 -9.85
C THR A 23 -27.56 -37.80 -11.19
N THR A 24 -26.33 -38.08 -11.62
CA THR A 24 -25.68 -38.07 -12.94
C THR A 24 -26.54 -38.44 -14.16
N ALA A 25 -26.38 -37.75 -15.32
CA ALA A 25 -26.25 -38.40 -16.65
C ALA A 25 -26.08 -37.40 -17.82
N THR A 26 -25.10 -37.73 -18.67
CA THR A 26 -24.77 -37.26 -20.02
C THR A 26 -25.83 -37.66 -21.06
N SER A 27 -26.13 -36.82 -22.07
CA SER A 27 -26.18 -37.19 -23.52
C SER A 27 -26.72 -36.07 -24.44
N ALA A 28 -26.18 -36.05 -25.66
CA ALA A 28 -26.33 -35.09 -26.75
C ALA A 28 -27.67 -35.19 -27.52
N THR A 29 -27.98 -34.19 -28.40
CA THR A 29 -28.09 -34.30 -29.89
C THR A 29 -28.73 -33.06 -30.55
N VAL A 30 -27.94 -32.37 -31.40
CA VAL A 30 -28.17 -31.74 -32.75
C VAL A 30 -29.50 -31.05 -33.16
N GLY A 31 -29.34 -29.83 -33.72
CA GLY A 31 -30.13 -29.22 -34.83
C GLY A 31 -31.00 -28.00 -34.43
N VAL A 32 -31.16 -26.89 -35.13
CA VAL A 32 -30.78 -26.38 -36.47
C VAL A 32 -30.87 -24.83 -36.44
N GLU A 33 -29.86 -24.21 -37.02
CA GLU A 33 -29.73 -22.88 -37.67
C GLU A 33 -30.95 -21.95 -37.80
N THR A 34 -30.82 -20.68 -37.37
CA THR A 34 -31.42 -19.53 -38.06
C THR A 34 -30.58 -18.28 -37.78
N THR A 35 -29.96 -17.79 -38.85
CA THR A 35 -29.19 -16.57 -38.95
C THR A 35 -30.10 -15.34 -38.98
N VAL A 36 -29.91 -14.41 -38.04
CA VAL A 36 -30.29 -13.01 -38.25
C VAL A 36 -29.09 -12.16 -37.83
N SER A 37 -28.40 -11.64 -38.84
CA SER A 37 -27.28 -10.73 -38.72
C SER A 37 -27.76 -9.39 -38.17
N VAL A 38 -27.39 -9.06 -36.93
CA VAL A 38 -27.40 -7.69 -36.45
C VAL A 38 -25.99 -7.13 -36.67
N ALA A 39 -25.87 -6.19 -37.60
CA ALA A 39 -24.64 -5.45 -37.83
C ALA A 39 -24.51 -4.44 -36.67
N THR A 40 -23.74 -4.78 -35.64
CA THR A 40 -23.25 -3.79 -34.68
C THR A 40 -22.13 -3.01 -35.34
N ALA A 41 -22.38 -1.73 -35.58
CA ALA A 41 -21.38 -0.79 -36.04
C ALA A 41 -20.21 -0.78 -35.03
N THR A 42 -19.07 -1.31 -35.45
CA THR A 42 -17.82 -1.26 -34.71
C THR A 42 -17.43 0.21 -34.57
N SER A 43 -17.75 0.81 -33.43
CA SER A 43 -17.14 2.07 -33.01
C SER A 43 -15.65 1.78 -32.86
N SER A 44 -14.87 2.24 -33.84
CA SER A 44 -13.41 2.22 -33.81
C SER A 44 -12.94 3.15 -32.69
N THR A 45 -12.93 2.64 -31.45
CA THR A 45 -12.12 3.22 -30.38
C THR A 45 -10.67 3.08 -30.84
N THR A 46 -10.10 4.20 -31.29
CA THR A 46 -8.66 4.32 -31.47
C THR A 46 -8.02 4.11 -30.10
N ALA A 47 -7.56 2.89 -29.84
CA ALA A 47 -6.77 2.58 -28.67
C ALA A 47 -5.45 3.35 -28.78
N ILE A 48 -5.37 4.50 -28.10
CA ILE A 48 -4.11 5.22 -27.95
C ILE A 48 -3.22 4.31 -27.09
N PRO A 49 -2.05 3.87 -27.58
CA PRO A 49 -1.13 3.11 -26.76
C PRO A 49 -0.68 4.00 -25.62
N VAL A 50 -1.07 3.66 -24.40
CA VAL A 50 -0.50 4.27 -23.20
C VAL A 50 0.95 3.79 -23.15
N SER A 51 1.89 4.66 -23.53
CA SER A 51 3.31 4.37 -23.29
C SER A 51 3.50 4.25 -21.78
N SER A 52 3.68 3.02 -21.31
CA SER A 52 3.95 2.71 -19.90
C SER A 52 5.32 3.24 -19.51
N SER A 53 5.45 4.54 -19.27
CA SER A 53 6.64 5.10 -18.63
C SER A 53 6.76 4.46 -17.25
N SER A 54 7.89 3.82 -16.99
CA SER A 54 8.17 3.21 -15.68
C SER A 54 8.30 4.31 -14.63
N ILE A 55 7.41 4.29 -13.64
CA ILE A 55 7.46 5.22 -12.49
C ILE A 55 8.44 4.62 -11.47
N VAL A 56 9.58 5.26 -11.29
CA VAL A 56 10.69 4.79 -10.44
C VAL A 56 10.76 5.64 -9.17
N PRO A 57 10.94 5.03 -7.98
CA PRO A 57 11.09 5.78 -6.73
C PRO A 57 12.44 6.51 -6.70
N PRO A 58 12.49 7.73 -6.13
CA PRO A 58 13.76 8.41 -5.91
C PRO A 58 14.60 7.65 -4.90
N TYR A 59 15.90 7.58 -5.17
CA TYR A 59 16.86 6.83 -4.38
C TYR A 59 17.59 7.75 -3.39
N VAL A 60 17.71 7.33 -2.13
CA VAL A 60 18.49 8.08 -1.14
C VAL A 60 19.93 7.56 -1.14
N ASP A 61 20.86 8.34 -1.67
CA ASP A 61 22.31 8.09 -1.64
C ASP A 61 23.11 9.11 -0.82
N ASP A 62 22.50 10.26 -0.50
CA ASP A 62 23.04 11.31 0.35
C ASP A 62 21.99 11.76 1.39
N VAL A 63 22.44 11.98 2.63
CA VAL A 63 21.63 12.49 3.77
C VAL A 63 21.93 13.96 4.08
N SER A 64 22.66 14.66 3.21
CA SER A 64 22.78 16.11 3.30
C SER A 64 21.41 16.78 3.18
N HIS A 65 21.22 17.90 3.88
CA HIS A 65 19.97 18.66 3.84
C HIS A 65 19.47 18.97 2.41
N PRO A 66 20.27 19.52 1.48
CA PRO A 66 19.77 19.79 0.13
C PRO A 66 19.33 18.52 -0.62
N ALA A 67 20.06 17.40 -0.45
CA ALA A 67 19.69 16.12 -1.04
C ALA A 67 18.36 15.60 -0.47
N LEU A 68 18.15 15.69 0.84
CA LEU A 68 16.90 15.25 1.48
C LEU A 68 15.70 16.15 1.17
N VAL A 69 15.90 17.46 1.02
CA VAL A 69 14.85 18.38 0.55
C VAL A 69 14.42 18.03 -0.87
N GLN A 70 15.37 17.76 -1.76
CA GLN A 70 15.09 17.33 -3.12
C GLN A 70 14.39 15.96 -3.14
N TRP A 71 14.93 14.98 -2.44
CA TRP A 71 14.36 13.64 -2.34
C TRP A 71 12.91 13.68 -1.84
N LYS A 72 12.60 14.51 -0.82
CA LYS A 72 11.24 14.63 -0.28
C LYS A 72 10.24 15.13 -1.33
N ARG A 73 10.65 16.08 -2.17
CA ARG A 73 9.84 16.56 -3.30
C ARG A 73 9.62 15.46 -4.32
N GLU A 74 10.71 14.83 -4.78
CA GLU A 74 10.65 13.75 -5.78
C GLU A 74 9.84 12.55 -5.27
N ARG A 75 9.89 12.29 -3.96
CA ARG A 75 9.15 11.19 -3.33
C ARG A 75 7.66 11.46 -3.34
N LEU A 76 7.25 12.70 -3.09
CA LEU A 76 5.86 13.13 -3.22
C LEU A 76 5.36 12.99 -4.66
N GLU A 77 6.14 13.47 -5.64
CA GLU A 77 5.80 13.35 -7.07
C GLU A 77 5.70 11.88 -7.51
N TYR A 78 6.58 11.02 -7.02
CA TYR A 78 6.52 9.58 -7.23
C TYR A 78 5.22 8.98 -6.66
N GLU A 79 4.86 9.32 -5.42
CA GLU A 79 3.65 8.79 -4.77
C GLU A 79 2.37 9.22 -5.49
N ASP A 80 2.30 10.47 -5.94
CA ASP A 80 1.19 10.99 -6.74
C ASP A 80 1.09 10.29 -8.10
N ALA A 81 2.22 10.06 -8.78
CA ALA A 81 2.24 9.35 -10.05
C ALA A 81 1.79 7.88 -9.89
N ILE A 82 2.21 7.21 -8.81
CA ILE A 82 1.77 5.85 -8.48
C ILE A 82 0.26 5.84 -8.20
N GLU A 83 -0.25 6.81 -7.45
CA GLU A 83 -1.68 6.94 -7.16
C GLU A 83 -2.52 7.13 -8.44
N ALA A 84 -2.10 8.03 -9.33
CA ALA A 84 -2.78 8.25 -10.61
C ALA A 84 -2.79 6.99 -11.49
N ARG A 85 -1.67 6.24 -11.53
CA ARG A 85 -1.60 4.96 -12.24
C ARG A 85 -2.54 3.93 -11.63
N CYS A 86 -2.49 3.75 -10.31
CA CYS A 86 -3.35 2.81 -9.60
C CYS A 86 -4.85 3.13 -9.79
N ALA A 87 -5.23 4.42 -9.81
CA ALA A 87 -6.59 4.83 -10.11
C ALA A 87 -7.04 4.44 -11.53
N THR A 88 -6.10 4.37 -12.48
CA THR A 88 -6.38 3.97 -13.88
C THR A 88 -6.40 2.45 -14.06
N THR A 89 -5.49 1.73 -13.39
CA THR A 89 -5.32 0.27 -13.57
C THR A 89 -6.12 -0.57 -12.59
N GLY A 90 -6.58 0.02 -11.48
CA GLY A 90 -7.20 -0.71 -10.36
C GLY A 90 -6.18 -1.46 -9.48
N GLU A 91 -4.88 -1.22 -9.66
CA GLU A 91 -3.83 -1.81 -8.83
C GLU A 91 -3.87 -1.29 -7.39
N ASP A 92 -3.52 -2.15 -6.43
CA ASP A 92 -3.38 -1.77 -5.02
C ASP A 92 -2.15 -0.86 -4.82
N LYS A 93 -2.38 0.39 -4.40
CA LYS A 93 -1.33 1.39 -4.14
C LYS A 93 -0.26 0.86 -3.19
N SER A 94 -0.63 0.10 -2.16
CA SER A 94 0.31 -0.42 -1.17
C SER A 94 1.30 -1.45 -1.76
N LYS A 95 0.88 -2.14 -2.83
CA LYS A 95 1.72 -3.09 -3.57
C LYS A 95 2.52 -2.41 -4.69
N ALA A 96 2.00 -1.30 -5.21
CA ALA A 96 2.64 -0.53 -6.28
C ALA A 96 3.75 0.40 -5.75
N LEU A 97 3.64 0.88 -4.51
CA LEU A 97 4.64 1.73 -3.86
C LEU A 97 5.86 0.93 -3.43
N ARG A 98 7.05 1.39 -3.80
CA ARG A 98 8.30 0.91 -3.22
C ARG A 98 8.54 1.60 -1.87
N SER A 99 8.87 0.83 -0.85
CA SER A 99 9.27 1.36 0.45
C SER A 99 10.56 2.19 0.34
N VAL A 100 10.68 3.22 1.18
CA VAL A 100 11.90 4.01 1.41
C VAL A 100 13.07 3.09 1.75
N LYS A 101 12.89 2.09 2.62
CA LYS A 101 13.93 1.07 2.92
C LYS A 101 14.52 0.42 1.66
N ASN A 102 13.67 0.12 0.68
CA ASN A 102 14.07 -0.53 -0.57
C ASN A 102 14.53 0.47 -1.65
N SER A 103 14.38 1.77 -1.40
CA SER A 103 14.93 2.85 -2.22
C SER A 103 15.97 3.69 -1.48
N PHE A 104 16.68 3.08 -0.53
CA PHE A 104 17.75 3.70 0.25
C PHE A 104 19.07 2.97 0.00
N ASN A 105 20.17 3.73 -0.07
CA ASN A 105 21.52 3.17 0.06
C ASN A 105 21.66 2.34 1.34
N HIS A 106 21.87 1.04 1.16
CA HIS A 106 21.93 0.08 2.26
C HIS A 106 23.03 0.39 3.28
N GLN A 107 24.19 0.90 2.85
CA GLN A 107 25.28 1.23 3.78
C GLN A 107 24.97 2.51 4.56
N LEU A 108 24.35 3.49 3.93
CA LEU A 108 23.94 4.73 4.58
C LEU A 108 22.80 4.45 5.57
N LEU A 109 21.81 3.64 5.18
CA LEU A 109 20.74 3.21 6.08
C LEU A 109 21.27 2.41 7.26
N LYS A 110 22.24 1.50 7.03
CA LYS A 110 22.92 0.76 8.11
C LYS A 110 23.61 1.70 9.09
N THR A 111 24.26 2.73 8.58
CA THR A 111 24.96 3.75 9.36
C THR A 111 23.93 4.54 10.19
N LEU A 112 22.88 5.04 9.56
CA LEU A 112 21.80 5.78 10.23
C LEU A 112 21.15 4.96 11.36
N CYS A 113 20.81 3.70 11.11
CA CYS A 113 20.23 2.81 12.14
C CYS A 113 21.18 2.57 13.31
N LYS A 114 22.47 2.36 13.04
CA LYS A 114 23.48 2.08 14.07
C LYS A 114 23.81 3.30 14.92
N PHE A 115 24.07 4.44 14.28
CA PHE A 115 24.57 5.63 14.96
C PHE A 115 23.46 6.37 15.70
N GLU A 116 22.26 6.45 15.14
CA GLU A 116 21.18 7.20 15.77
C GLU A 116 20.37 6.37 16.76
N ARG A 117 20.31 5.03 16.58
CA ARG A 117 19.37 4.19 17.34
C ARG A 117 19.94 2.87 17.87
N GLY A 118 21.13 2.47 17.44
CA GLY A 118 21.71 1.17 17.84
C GLY A 118 20.92 -0.04 17.34
N THR A 119 20.04 0.11 16.35
CA THR A 119 19.20 -0.96 15.80
C THR A 119 19.72 -1.48 14.46
N THR A 120 19.17 -2.60 14.00
CA THR A 120 19.45 -3.15 12.66
C THR A 120 18.46 -2.63 11.61
N ILE A 121 18.76 -2.86 10.31
CA ILE A 121 17.88 -2.47 9.21
C ILE A 121 16.59 -3.29 9.26
N GLU A 122 16.65 -4.52 9.74
CA GLU A 122 15.52 -5.44 9.81
C GLU A 122 14.51 -4.99 10.87
N GLU A 123 14.99 -4.49 12.01
CA GLU A 123 14.18 -4.06 13.15
C GLU A 123 13.62 -2.65 12.99
N VAL A 124 14.25 -1.79 12.19
CA VAL A 124 13.78 -0.41 12.02
C VAL A 124 12.51 -0.39 11.18
N ALA A 125 11.48 0.28 11.69
CA ALA A 125 10.23 0.50 10.97
C ALA A 125 10.39 1.64 9.94
N GLU A 126 9.53 1.65 8.93
CA GLU A 126 9.59 2.58 7.80
C GLU A 126 9.36 4.04 8.23
N ASP A 127 8.36 4.25 9.08
CA ASP A 127 7.96 5.53 9.67
C ASP A 127 9.09 6.18 10.46
N ILE A 128 9.88 5.35 11.14
CA ILE A 128 11.06 5.78 11.86
C ILE A 128 12.11 6.36 10.92
N ILE A 129 12.39 5.70 9.79
CA ILE A 129 13.39 6.18 8.84
C ILE A 129 12.96 7.54 8.28
N VAL A 130 11.70 7.65 7.86
CA VAL A 130 11.15 8.92 7.36
C VAL A 130 11.24 10.02 8.41
N SER A 131 10.94 9.70 9.67
CA SER A 131 11.02 10.66 10.77
C SER A 131 12.45 11.18 11.00
N GLU A 132 13.48 10.35 10.86
CA GLU A 132 14.87 10.81 10.97
C GLU A 132 15.27 11.70 9.78
N LEU A 133 14.87 11.33 8.56
CA LEU A 133 15.10 12.20 7.39
C LEU A 133 14.42 13.57 7.57
N ASP A 134 13.19 13.58 8.09
CA ASP A 134 12.44 14.81 8.39
C ASP A 134 13.10 15.66 9.47
N LYS A 135 13.73 15.05 10.48
CA LYS A 135 14.53 15.78 11.44
C LYS A 135 15.74 16.41 10.79
N ILE A 136 16.49 15.72 9.94
CA ILE A 136 17.65 16.32 9.25
C ILE A 136 17.21 17.52 8.40
N ILE A 137 16.07 17.40 7.72
CA ILE A 137 15.46 18.50 6.95
C ILE A 137 15.06 19.66 7.88
N GLY A 138 14.47 19.38 9.05
CA GLY A 138 14.00 20.40 10.00
C GLY A 138 15.08 21.00 10.92
N ASN A 139 16.17 20.29 11.17
CA ASN A 139 17.13 20.57 12.26
C ASN A 139 18.30 21.47 11.85
N VAL A 140 18.50 21.75 10.55
CA VAL A 140 19.58 22.65 10.09
C VAL A 140 19.49 24.06 10.70
N MET A 141 18.33 24.46 11.23
CA MET A 141 18.18 25.74 11.95
C MET A 141 18.27 25.63 13.48
N ASN A 142 18.25 24.43 14.08
CA ASN A 142 18.25 24.28 15.55
C ASN A 142 19.58 23.80 16.15
N ASP A 143 20.41 23.03 15.43
CA ASP A 143 21.68 22.50 15.97
C ASP A 143 22.93 23.37 15.70
N VAL A 144 22.80 24.46 14.93
CA VAL A 144 23.91 25.41 14.69
C VAL A 144 24.02 26.48 15.79
N ILE A 145 23.19 26.39 16.85
CA ILE A 145 23.32 27.20 18.07
C ILE A 145 23.78 26.32 19.25
N LEU A 146 24.70 25.39 19.01
CA LEU A 146 25.63 24.97 20.07
C LEU A 146 26.89 25.82 19.93
N ASP A 147 26.79 26.96 20.62
CA ASP A 147 27.79 27.95 20.93
C ASP A 147 29.24 27.42 20.93
N VAL A 148 29.98 27.77 19.88
CA VAL A 148 31.43 27.57 19.78
C VAL A 148 32.19 28.68 20.54
N ASP A 149 31.54 29.52 21.36
CA ASP A 149 32.28 30.48 22.20
C ASP A 149 32.74 29.93 23.57
N ALA A 150 32.50 28.65 23.88
CA ALA A 150 32.94 28.07 25.16
C ALA A 150 34.43 27.61 25.20
N PHE A 151 35.19 27.70 24.11
CA PHE A 151 36.59 27.21 24.06
C PHE A 151 37.69 28.29 24.11
N SER A 152 37.35 29.59 24.19
CA SER A 152 38.35 30.66 24.11
C SER A 152 38.71 31.35 25.43
N THR A 153 38.23 30.88 26.60
CA THR A 153 38.53 31.54 27.89
C THR A 153 39.17 30.63 28.94
N LEU A 154 40.22 29.89 28.56
CA LEU A 154 41.27 29.50 29.50
C LEU A 154 42.61 30.07 29.00
N GLY A 155 42.78 31.36 29.25
CA GLY A 155 44.06 32.08 29.20
C GLY A 155 44.42 32.55 30.60
#